data_AF-A0A091BY81-F1
#
_entry.id   AF-A0A091BY81-F1
#
_cell.length_a   1.000
_cell.length_b   1.000
_cell.length_c   1.000
_cell.angle_alpha   90.00
_cell.angle_beta   90.00
_cell.angle_gamma   90.00
#
_symmetry.space_group_name_H-M   'P 1'
#
loop_
_entity.id
_entity.type
_entity.pdbx_description
1 polymer ?
#
loop_
_entity_poly.entity_id
_entity_poly.type
_entity_poly.pdbx_seq_one_letter_code
_entity_poly.pdbx_strand_id
1 'polypeptide(L)'
;MAQKVLAITSCAVGVAHTYMAAENLEQAAEAMDVEIKVETHGSIGVENPLTDEDIQEAEGLIIAADTEISKERFSNIQIVEVGVQKGIQRPKELIQQILEHQGTTRSTSYESKQTEENKSSRESKNPIYQALMNGVSFMVPFVVTGGLLIAIALTIGGVPTDGGLVIEEGTIWDSINNIGEAAMGFMVPILAAYMAYSIADRPGLVPGMIGGLIASSEDFYADEGDTGFLGGIIAGLLAGYIALAIKKIPVPKAVQSVMPIIFIPIISTLIVGLIFIYIIGTPVASLFTGLTNWLESLQGTSSIVLAIIVGTMIAVDMGGPFNKVAVFIRRRFNW
;
A
#
# COMPACT_ATOMS: atom_id res chain seq x y z
N MET A 1 5.56 -19.44 38.13
CA MET A 1 5.68 -19.19 36.68
C MET A 1 5.98 -17.71 36.55
N ALA A 2 6.94 -17.32 35.72
CA ALA A 2 7.20 -15.89 35.49
C ALA A 2 5.94 -15.28 34.86
N GLN A 3 5.52 -14.12 35.36
CA GLN A 3 4.33 -13.44 34.86
C GLN A 3 4.67 -12.83 33.50
N LYS A 4 3.89 -13.15 32.46
CA LYS A 4 4.10 -12.68 31.08
C LYS A 4 3.07 -11.62 30.72
N VAL A 5 3.53 -10.43 30.34
CA VAL A 5 2.69 -9.31 29.92
C VAL A 5 2.97 -9.00 28.45
N LEU A 6 1.92 -8.69 27.68
CA LEU A 6 2.08 -8.21 26.31
C LEU A 6 1.83 -6.71 26.25
N ALA A 7 2.48 -6.02 25.31
CA ALA A 7 2.15 -4.65 25.01
C ALA A 7 2.09 -4.39 23.50
N ILE A 8 1.20 -3.47 23.10
CA ILE A 8 1.20 -2.85 21.78
C ILE A 8 1.41 -1.35 21.97
N THR A 9 2.35 -0.79 21.23
CA THR A 9 2.59 0.65 21.22
C THR A 9 2.33 1.22 19.84
N SER A 10 1.63 2.37 19.78
CA SER A 10 1.41 3.07 18.52
C SER A 10 1.19 4.56 18.72
N CYS A 11 1.93 5.39 18.00
CA CYS A 11 1.68 6.82 17.91
C CYS A 11 1.37 7.15 16.45
N ALA A 12 0.48 8.11 16.18
CA ALA A 12 0.08 8.49 14.82
C ALA A 12 1.27 8.68 13.86
N VAL A 13 2.33 9.32 14.35
CA VAL A 13 3.56 9.57 13.59
C VAL A 13 4.48 8.35 13.58
N GLY A 14 4.56 7.59 14.68
CA GLY A 14 5.30 6.33 14.76
C GLY A 14 6.84 6.48 14.83
N VAL A 15 7.37 7.66 15.15
CA VAL A 15 8.82 7.95 15.00
C VAL A 15 9.59 7.87 16.32
N ALA A 16 9.02 8.38 17.40
CA ALA A 16 9.68 8.46 18.70
C ALA A 16 8.81 7.89 19.82
N HIS A 17 7.59 8.41 20.00
CA HIS A 17 6.74 8.02 21.12
C HIS A 17 6.37 6.53 21.14
N THR A 18 6.21 5.89 19.98
CA THR A 18 6.01 4.43 19.89
C THR A 18 7.19 3.69 20.54
N TYR A 19 8.41 3.97 20.08
CA TYR A 19 9.62 3.28 20.56
C TYR A 19 9.99 3.65 22.00
N MET A 20 9.78 4.91 22.40
CA MET A 20 9.95 5.35 23.78
C MET A 20 8.98 4.66 24.73
N ALA A 21 7.71 4.49 24.32
CA ALA A 21 6.74 3.75 25.13
C ALA A 21 7.17 2.28 25.28
N ALA A 22 7.66 1.67 24.19
CA ALA A 22 8.15 0.29 24.20
C ALA A 22 9.35 0.11 25.13
N GLU A 23 10.40 0.93 24.96
CA GLU A 23 11.61 0.88 25.79
C GLU A 23 11.30 1.16 27.27
N ASN A 24 10.39 2.10 27.57
CA ASN A 24 10.00 2.38 28.96
C ASN A 24 9.19 1.23 29.58
N LEU A 25 8.35 0.54 28.81
CA LEU A 25 7.61 -0.64 29.26
C LEU A 25 8.57 -1.83 29.49
N GLU A 26 9.52 -2.05 28.59
CA GLU A 26 10.57 -3.07 28.72
C GLU A 26 11.42 -2.84 29.97
N GLN A 27 11.93 -1.62 30.18
CA GLN A 27 12.71 -1.27 31.37
C GLN A 27 11.91 -1.40 32.67
N ALA A 28 10.61 -1.08 32.63
CA ALA A 28 9.74 -1.21 33.80
C ALA A 28 9.47 -2.68 34.15
N ALA A 29 9.26 -3.53 33.15
CA ALA A 29 9.05 -4.96 33.34
C ALA A 29 10.31 -5.65 33.88
N GLU A 30 11.49 -5.32 33.34
CA GLU A 30 12.77 -5.80 33.84
C GLU A 30 12.98 -5.40 35.32
N ALA A 31 12.66 -4.15 35.67
CA ALA A 31 12.73 -3.67 37.06
C ALA A 31 11.72 -4.33 38.02
N MET A 32 10.70 -5.00 37.49
CA MET A 32 9.64 -5.69 38.24
C MET A 32 9.77 -7.23 38.18
N ASP A 33 10.81 -7.76 37.53
CA ASP A 33 11.00 -9.20 37.28
C ASP A 33 9.81 -9.85 36.53
N VAL A 34 9.25 -9.10 35.58
CA VAL A 34 8.11 -9.50 34.72
C VAL A 34 8.61 -9.69 33.30
N GLU A 35 8.20 -10.77 32.64
CA GLU A 35 8.49 -10.97 31.23
C GLU A 35 7.54 -10.11 30.39
N ILE A 36 8.08 -9.31 29.46
CA ILE A 36 7.26 -8.50 28.56
C ILE A 36 7.67 -8.68 27.10
N LYS A 37 6.68 -8.71 26.21
CA LYS A 37 6.89 -8.61 24.76
C LYS A 37 6.10 -7.44 24.21
N VAL A 38 6.77 -6.53 23.50
CA VAL A 38 6.16 -5.32 22.94
C VAL A 38 6.12 -5.39 21.41
N GLU A 39 4.92 -5.35 20.83
CA GLU A 39 4.68 -5.15 19.40
C GLU A 39 4.61 -3.65 19.12
N THR A 40 5.52 -3.13 18.29
CA THR A 40 5.62 -1.69 18.00
C THR A 40 5.07 -1.37 16.62
N HIS A 41 4.10 -0.46 16.56
CA HIS A 41 3.52 0.04 15.31
C HIS A 41 4.17 1.39 15.00
N GLY A 42 5.38 1.32 14.44
CA GLY A 42 6.22 2.48 14.16
C GLY A 42 6.10 2.97 12.72
N SER A 43 6.87 4.01 12.39
CA SER A 43 7.07 4.51 11.03
C SER A 43 7.75 3.48 10.12
N ILE A 44 8.43 2.52 10.74
CA ILE A 44 9.04 1.34 10.12
C ILE A 44 7.99 0.27 9.81
N GLY A 45 6.74 0.39 10.26
CA GLY A 45 5.74 -0.66 10.19
C GLY A 45 5.60 -1.41 11.52
N VAL A 46 4.99 -2.60 11.48
CA VAL A 46 4.84 -3.45 12.68
C VAL A 46 6.12 -4.25 12.91
N GLU A 47 6.70 -4.10 14.09
CA GLU A 47 7.87 -4.87 14.53
C GLU A 47 7.51 -5.72 15.75
N ASN A 48 8.22 -6.85 15.91
CA ASN A 48 8.02 -7.83 16.98
C ASN A 48 6.54 -8.31 17.14
N PRO A 49 5.88 -8.77 16.07
CA PRO A 49 4.48 -9.15 16.13
C PRO A 49 4.21 -10.22 17.19
N LEU A 50 3.11 -10.05 17.92
CA LEU A 50 2.62 -11.00 18.92
C LEU A 50 2.06 -12.25 18.23
N THR A 51 2.49 -13.43 18.68
CA THR A 51 2.00 -14.71 18.17
C THR A 51 0.79 -15.18 18.96
N ASP A 52 0.05 -16.16 18.43
CA ASP A 52 -1.07 -16.77 19.15
C ASP A 52 -0.61 -17.50 20.43
N GLU A 53 0.63 -17.99 20.44
CA GLU A 53 1.29 -18.58 21.62
C GLU A 53 1.53 -17.53 22.70
N ASP A 54 2.04 -16.34 22.32
CA ASP A 54 2.25 -15.24 23.26
C ASP A 54 0.95 -14.83 23.94
N ILE A 55 -0.16 -14.76 23.18
CA ILE A 55 -1.48 -14.34 23.67
C ILE A 55 -2.06 -15.37 24.65
N GLN A 56 -1.79 -16.66 24.45
CA GLN A 56 -2.29 -17.71 25.34
C GLN A 56 -1.55 -17.79 26.68
N GLU A 57 -0.26 -17.48 26.67
CA GLU A 57 0.60 -17.54 27.87
C GLU A 57 0.57 -16.28 28.72
N ALA A 58 0.04 -15.18 28.17
CA ALA A 58 0.08 -13.87 28.82
C ALA A 58 -1.02 -13.68 29.86
N GLU A 59 -0.67 -13.00 30.95
CA GLU A 59 -1.62 -12.57 31.98
C GLU A 59 -2.50 -11.41 31.49
N GLY A 60 -2.02 -10.59 30.55
CA GLY A 60 -2.75 -9.44 30.05
C GLY A 60 -2.04 -8.68 28.93
N LEU A 61 -2.77 -7.76 28.30
CA LEU A 61 -2.31 -6.90 27.20
C LEU A 61 -2.44 -5.42 27.56
N ILE A 62 -1.34 -4.68 27.41
CA ILE A 62 -1.31 -3.21 27.47
C ILE A 62 -1.38 -2.65 26.06
N ILE A 63 -2.37 -1.83 25.74
CA ILE A 63 -2.43 -1.07 24.50
C ILE A 63 -2.10 0.39 24.82
N ALA A 64 -0.87 0.81 24.52
CA ALA A 64 -0.43 2.19 24.63
C ALA A 64 -0.45 2.84 23.23
N ALA A 65 -1.63 3.26 22.78
CA ALA A 65 -1.85 3.68 21.40
C ALA A 65 -2.65 4.99 21.26
N ASP A 66 -2.24 5.83 20.32
CA ASP A 66 -3.01 6.98 19.82
C ASP A 66 -3.67 6.69 18.45
N THR A 67 -3.53 5.47 17.94
CA THR A 67 -4.13 5.00 16.68
C THR A 67 -5.05 3.82 16.94
N GLU A 68 -5.94 3.52 16.01
CA GLU A 68 -6.82 2.36 16.11
C GLU A 68 -6.03 1.05 15.95
N ILE A 69 -6.20 0.14 16.93
CA ILE A 69 -5.56 -1.18 16.96
C ILE A 69 -6.66 -2.24 16.85
N SER A 70 -6.54 -3.18 15.90
CA SER A 70 -7.47 -4.31 15.79
C SER A 70 -7.36 -5.22 17.02
N LYS A 71 -8.49 -5.45 17.68
CA LYS A 71 -8.59 -6.23 18.93
C LYS A 71 -9.10 -7.65 18.72
N GLU A 72 -9.33 -8.06 17.47
CA GLU A 72 -9.95 -9.34 17.11
C GLU A 72 -9.14 -10.54 17.61
N ARG A 73 -7.81 -10.40 17.67
CA ARG A 73 -6.88 -11.45 18.12
C ARG A 73 -6.84 -11.65 19.63
N PHE A 74 -7.37 -10.71 20.42
CA PHE A 74 -7.22 -10.66 21.87
C PHE A 74 -8.52 -11.03 22.59
N SER A 75 -9.09 -12.18 22.22
CA SER A 75 -10.29 -12.71 22.90
C SER A 75 -9.90 -13.37 24.22
N ASN A 76 -10.65 -13.06 25.30
CA ASN A 76 -10.48 -13.62 26.65
C ASN A 76 -9.22 -13.21 27.44
N ILE A 77 -8.42 -12.26 26.95
CA ILE A 77 -7.33 -11.64 27.73
C ILE A 77 -7.78 -10.30 28.33
N GLN A 78 -7.30 -9.95 29.52
CA GLN A 78 -7.55 -8.62 30.08
C GLN A 78 -6.78 -7.56 29.29
N ILE A 79 -7.40 -6.40 29.07
CA ILE A 79 -6.80 -5.32 28.30
C ILE A 79 -6.80 -4.02 29.12
N VAL A 80 -5.63 -3.37 29.18
CA VAL A 80 -5.46 -1.99 29.68
C VAL A 80 -5.11 -1.10 28.49
N GLU A 81 -6.02 -0.20 28.13
CA GLU A 81 -5.85 0.68 26.97
C GLU A 81 -5.67 2.14 27.39
N VAL A 82 -4.61 2.76 26.90
CA VAL A 82 -4.22 4.13 27.22
C VAL A 82 -3.57 4.80 26.01
N GLY A 83 -3.54 6.14 26.00
CA GLY A 83 -2.73 6.88 25.02
C GLY A 83 -1.23 6.61 25.19
N VAL A 84 -0.46 6.75 24.12
CA VAL A 84 0.98 6.38 24.07
C VAL A 84 1.79 7.10 25.15
N GLN A 85 1.39 8.33 25.50
CA GLN A 85 2.05 9.16 26.50
C GLN A 85 2.00 8.54 27.91
N LYS A 86 0.93 7.82 28.26
CA LYS A 86 0.88 7.09 29.54
C LYS A 86 1.82 5.89 29.53
N GLY A 87 2.00 5.23 28.38
CA GLY A 87 3.01 4.19 28.20
C GLY A 87 4.43 4.70 28.45
N ILE A 88 4.71 5.94 28.07
CA ILE A 88 6.01 6.59 28.34
C ILE A 88 6.15 6.98 29.83
N GLN A 89 5.14 7.63 30.40
CA GLN A 89 5.27 8.28 31.71
C GLN A 89 5.01 7.35 32.90
N ARG A 90 4.15 6.34 32.74
CA ARG A 90 3.65 5.49 33.83
C ARG A 90 3.72 3.99 33.52
N PRO A 91 4.83 3.46 32.96
CA PRO A 91 4.90 2.07 32.51
C PRO A 91 4.72 1.04 33.66
N LYS A 92 5.32 1.31 34.84
CA LYS A 92 5.19 0.43 36.02
C LYS A 92 3.75 0.27 36.48
N GLU A 93 2.99 1.37 36.47
CA GLU A 93 1.58 1.34 36.87
C GLU A 93 0.73 0.53 35.90
N LEU A 94 1.02 0.60 34.59
CA LEU A 94 0.29 -0.16 33.58
C LEU A 94 0.57 -1.66 33.71
N ILE A 95 1.83 -2.05 33.98
CA ILE A 95 2.19 -3.44 34.25
C ILE A 95 1.50 -3.90 35.52
N GLN A 96 1.54 -3.11 36.59
CA GLN A 96 0.89 -3.45 37.86
C GLN A 96 -0.64 -3.60 37.71
N GLN A 97 -1.31 -2.78 36.90
CA GLN A 97 -2.74 -2.94 36.60
C GLN A 97 -3.07 -4.30 35.97
N ILE A 98 -2.19 -4.82 35.11
CA ILE A 98 -2.35 -6.16 34.54
C ILE A 98 -2.18 -7.24 35.63
N LEU A 99 -1.12 -7.13 36.44
CA LEU A 99 -0.85 -8.12 37.50
C LEU A 99 -1.97 -8.13 38.56
N GLU A 100 -2.56 -6.97 38.86
CA GLU A 100 -3.67 -6.80 39.80
C GLU A 100 -5.05 -7.11 39.17
N HIS A 101 -5.09 -7.57 37.91
CA HIS A 101 -6.32 -7.91 37.19
C HIS A 101 -7.33 -6.75 37.09
N GLN A 102 -6.82 -5.52 36.96
CA GLN A 102 -7.62 -4.30 36.81
C GLN A 102 -7.94 -3.97 35.35
N GLY A 103 -7.50 -4.80 34.40
CA GLY A 103 -7.86 -4.67 32.98
C GLY A 103 -9.33 -5.00 32.72
N THR A 104 -9.87 -4.46 31.62
CA THR A 104 -11.21 -4.83 31.19
C THR A 104 -11.13 -6.12 30.37
N THR A 105 -11.75 -7.20 30.84
CA THR A 105 -11.88 -8.43 30.05
C THR A 105 -13.02 -8.28 29.06
N ARG A 106 -12.74 -8.36 27.77
CA ARG A 106 -13.78 -8.37 26.74
C ARG A 106 -14.44 -9.74 26.72
N SER A 107 -15.54 -9.89 27.45
CA SER A 107 -16.45 -11.03 27.28
C SER A 107 -17.29 -10.81 26.03
N THR A 108 -17.09 -11.63 25.01
CA THR A 108 -17.95 -11.63 23.82
C THR A 108 -19.29 -12.26 24.19
N SER A 109 -20.21 -11.49 24.78
CA SER A 109 -21.64 -11.81 24.75
C SER A 109 -22.16 -11.54 23.35
N TYR A 110 -21.84 -12.42 22.40
CA TYR A 110 -22.47 -12.42 21.09
C TYR A 110 -23.70 -13.33 21.16
N GLU A 111 -24.88 -12.72 21.17
CA GLU A 111 -26.05 -13.33 20.54
C GLU A 111 -25.65 -13.72 19.11
N SER A 112 -25.60 -15.01 18.88
CA SER A 112 -25.36 -15.64 17.60
C SER A 112 -26.47 -15.26 16.62
N LYS A 113 -26.26 -14.22 15.83
CA LYS A 113 -26.79 -14.18 14.47
C LYS A 113 -25.70 -14.70 13.54
N GLN A 114 -25.94 -15.91 13.06
CA GLN A 114 -25.20 -16.54 11.99
C GLN A 114 -24.97 -15.54 10.86
N THR A 115 -23.70 -15.27 10.57
CA THR A 115 -23.24 -15.06 9.22
C THR A 115 -22.05 -15.99 9.07
N GLU A 116 -22.31 -17.15 8.48
CA GLU A 116 -21.27 -17.99 7.92
C GLU A 116 -20.57 -17.19 6.82
N GLU A 117 -19.59 -16.39 7.18
CA GLU A 117 -18.51 -16.02 6.26
C GLU A 117 -17.27 -16.79 6.68
N ASN A 118 -17.04 -17.83 5.89
CA ASN A 118 -15.88 -18.68 5.83
C ASN A 118 -14.63 -18.14 6.55
N LYS A 119 -14.27 -18.85 7.61
CA LYS A 119 -12.87 -19.19 7.90
C LYS A 119 -12.25 -19.89 6.68
N SER A 120 -11.95 -19.15 5.62
CA SER A 120 -10.84 -19.55 4.76
C SER A 120 -9.58 -18.99 5.40
N SER A 121 -8.71 -19.92 5.78
CA SER A 121 -7.26 -19.80 5.66
C SER A 121 -6.74 -18.41 5.29
N ARG A 122 -5.72 -17.95 6.02
CA ARG A 122 -4.61 -17.20 5.38
C ARG A 122 -4.06 -18.08 4.25
N GLU A 123 -4.79 -18.18 3.16
CA GLU A 123 -4.33 -18.73 1.92
C GLU A 123 -3.18 -17.83 1.53
N SER A 124 -2.01 -18.44 1.52
CA SER A 124 -0.84 -18.20 0.67
C SER A 124 -1.15 -17.46 -0.65
N LYS A 125 -1.70 -16.26 -0.60
CA LYS A 125 -1.80 -15.37 -1.75
C LYS A 125 -0.39 -14.86 -1.96
N ASN A 126 0.14 -15.11 -3.15
CA ASN A 126 1.48 -14.71 -3.55
C ASN A 126 1.72 -13.23 -3.16
N PRO A 127 2.78 -12.89 -2.41
CA PRO A 127 3.02 -11.52 -1.96
C PRO A 127 3.09 -10.51 -3.11
N ILE A 128 3.53 -10.93 -4.30
CA ILE A 128 3.54 -10.09 -5.51
C ILE A 128 2.11 -9.80 -5.97
N TYR A 129 1.22 -10.80 -5.94
CA TYR A 129 -0.18 -10.61 -6.31
C TYR A 129 -0.88 -9.67 -5.32
N GLN A 130 -0.64 -9.83 -4.02
CA GLN A 130 -1.17 -8.91 -3.01
C GLN A 130 -0.66 -7.48 -3.23
N ALA A 131 0.62 -7.32 -3.53
CA ALA A 131 1.19 -6.01 -3.82
C ALA A 131 0.52 -5.35 -5.03
N LEU A 132 0.39 -6.10 -6.12
CA LEU A 132 -0.31 -5.65 -7.33
C LEU A 132 -1.76 -5.24 -7.03
N MET A 133 -2.50 -6.06 -6.29
CA MET A 133 -3.90 -5.77 -5.97
C MET A 133 -4.06 -4.55 -5.06
N ASN A 134 -3.12 -4.31 -4.15
CA ASN A 134 -3.09 -3.07 -3.37
C ASN A 134 -2.91 -1.87 -4.29
N GLY A 135 -1.88 -1.88 -5.14
CA GLY A 135 -1.65 -0.80 -6.10
C GLY A 135 -2.87 -0.49 -6.97
N VAL A 136 -3.48 -1.52 -7.56
CA VAL A 136 -4.67 -1.37 -8.41
C VAL A 136 -5.83 -0.75 -7.63
N SER A 137 -6.06 -1.16 -6.38
CA SER A 137 -7.18 -0.64 -5.57
C SER A 137 -7.05 0.85 -5.28
N PHE A 138 -5.84 1.34 -5.00
CA PHE A 138 -5.59 2.76 -4.78
C PHE A 138 -5.54 3.58 -6.06
N MET A 139 -5.24 2.96 -7.20
CA MET A 139 -5.23 3.59 -8.52
C MET A 139 -6.66 3.85 -9.07
N VAL A 140 -7.62 2.97 -8.81
CA VAL A 140 -8.98 3.06 -9.39
C VAL A 140 -9.67 4.41 -9.16
N PRO A 141 -9.68 5.01 -7.96
CA PRO A 141 -10.30 6.32 -7.74
C PRO A 141 -9.74 7.43 -8.64
N PHE A 142 -8.44 7.40 -8.95
CA PHE A 142 -7.81 8.38 -9.86
C PHE A 142 -8.30 8.19 -11.28
N VAL A 143 -8.36 6.94 -11.76
CA VAL A 143 -8.85 6.60 -13.10
C VAL A 143 -10.33 6.97 -13.27
N VAL A 144 -11.16 6.69 -12.27
CA VAL A 144 -12.58 7.02 -12.32
C VAL A 144 -12.77 8.53 -12.34
N THR A 145 -12.06 9.26 -11.47
CA THR A 145 -12.16 10.71 -11.37
C THR A 145 -11.66 11.39 -12.65
N GLY A 146 -10.45 11.05 -13.11
CA GLY A 146 -9.85 11.67 -14.30
C GLY A 146 -10.67 11.39 -15.57
N GLY A 147 -11.09 10.14 -15.75
CA GLY A 147 -11.79 9.72 -16.97
C GLY A 147 -13.18 10.33 -17.07
N LEU A 148 -13.88 10.47 -15.93
CA LEU A 148 -15.19 11.11 -15.91
C LEU A 148 -15.10 12.62 -16.17
N LEU A 149 -14.09 13.29 -15.60
CA LEU A 149 -13.89 14.73 -15.82
C LEU A 149 -13.53 15.04 -17.28
N ILE A 150 -12.59 14.29 -17.88
CA ILE A 150 -12.24 14.40 -19.31
C ILE A 150 -13.48 14.16 -20.17
N ALA A 151 -14.24 13.09 -19.90
CA ALA A 151 -15.44 12.77 -20.67
C ALA A 151 -16.50 13.89 -20.60
N ILE A 152 -16.75 14.45 -19.42
CA ILE A 152 -17.70 15.57 -19.25
C ILE A 152 -17.20 16.82 -19.98
N ALA A 153 -15.92 17.15 -19.86
CA ALA A 153 -15.33 18.31 -20.51
C ALA A 153 -15.44 18.22 -22.03
N LEU A 154 -15.11 17.06 -22.62
CA LEU A 154 -15.25 16.83 -24.06
C LEU A 154 -16.70 16.79 -24.53
N THR A 155 -17.61 16.20 -23.75
CA THR A 155 -19.03 16.08 -24.15
C THR A 155 -19.76 17.41 -24.16
N ILE A 156 -19.44 18.31 -23.21
CA ILE A 156 -20.16 19.59 -23.06
C ILE A 156 -19.38 20.74 -23.71
N GLY A 157 -18.07 20.77 -23.55
CA GLY A 157 -17.20 21.84 -24.02
C GLY A 157 -16.42 21.53 -25.31
N GLY A 158 -16.51 20.31 -25.83
CA GLY A 158 -15.81 19.91 -27.05
C GLY A 158 -16.53 20.42 -28.30
N VAL A 159 -15.76 21.07 -29.18
CA VAL A 159 -16.19 21.48 -30.52
C VAL A 159 -15.70 20.43 -31.52
N PRO A 160 -16.56 19.93 -32.43
CA PRO A 160 -16.14 18.96 -33.43
C PRO A 160 -15.20 19.60 -34.45
N THR A 161 -14.05 18.97 -34.65
CA THR A 161 -13.04 19.30 -35.67
C THR A 161 -12.75 18.06 -36.52
N ASP A 162 -12.03 18.22 -37.63
CA ASP A 162 -11.64 17.11 -38.51
C ASP A 162 -10.77 16.04 -37.80
N GLY A 163 -10.18 16.38 -36.65
CA GLY A 163 -9.39 15.47 -35.80
C GLY A 163 -10.10 14.94 -34.56
N GLY A 164 -11.38 15.30 -34.32
CA GLY A 164 -12.15 14.90 -33.14
C GLY A 164 -12.72 16.08 -32.35
N LEU A 165 -13.19 15.81 -31.12
CA LEU A 165 -13.67 16.84 -30.19
C LEU A 165 -12.48 17.56 -29.56
N VAL A 166 -12.39 18.86 -29.76
CA VAL A 166 -11.34 19.72 -29.17
C VAL A 166 -12.00 20.78 -28.31
N ILE A 167 -11.46 21.01 -27.12
CA ILE A 167 -11.96 22.04 -26.21
C ILE A 167 -11.22 23.34 -26.51
N GLU A 168 -11.95 24.45 -26.60
CA GLU A 168 -11.33 25.77 -26.76
C GLU A 168 -10.51 26.15 -25.52
N GLU A 169 -9.26 26.57 -25.75
CA GLU A 169 -8.33 26.99 -24.69
C GLU A 169 -8.88 28.16 -23.87
N GLY A 170 -8.67 28.12 -22.55
CA GLY A 170 -9.09 29.17 -21.62
C GLY A 170 -10.56 29.12 -21.21
N THR A 171 -11.33 28.13 -21.68
CA THR A 171 -12.68 27.86 -21.19
C THR A 171 -12.67 27.15 -19.83
N ILE A 172 -13.82 27.14 -19.14
CA ILE A 172 -13.97 26.35 -17.91
C ILE A 172 -13.82 24.84 -18.19
N TRP A 173 -14.20 24.41 -19.41
CA TRP A 173 -14.11 23.00 -19.82
C TRP A 173 -12.65 22.58 -20.05
N ASP A 174 -11.82 23.47 -20.58
CA ASP A 174 -10.37 23.25 -20.68
C ASP A 174 -9.75 23.04 -19.30
N SER A 175 -10.13 23.88 -18.32
CA SER A 175 -9.72 23.70 -16.92
C SER A 175 -10.17 22.36 -16.33
N ILE A 176 -11.41 21.93 -16.59
CA ILE A 176 -11.94 20.63 -16.12
C ILE A 176 -11.19 19.46 -16.80
N ASN A 177 -10.90 19.58 -18.08
CA ASN A 177 -10.11 18.60 -18.83
C ASN A 177 -8.71 18.46 -18.23
N ASN A 178 -8.01 19.57 -17.99
CA ASN A 178 -6.67 19.60 -17.40
C ASN A 178 -6.63 18.98 -15.99
N ILE A 179 -7.67 19.20 -15.18
CA ILE A 179 -7.81 18.53 -13.87
C ILE A 179 -7.95 17.01 -14.07
N GLY A 180 -8.74 16.59 -15.06
CA GLY A 180 -8.92 15.19 -15.39
C GLY A 180 -7.63 14.51 -15.90
N GLU A 181 -6.88 15.21 -16.75
CA GLU A 181 -5.56 14.77 -17.23
C GLU A 181 -4.54 14.67 -16.10
N ALA A 182 -4.50 15.65 -15.19
CA ALA A 182 -3.66 15.58 -14.01
C ALA A 182 -3.99 14.36 -13.14
N ALA A 183 -5.28 14.08 -12.91
CA ALA A 183 -5.72 12.89 -12.17
C ALA A 183 -5.32 11.59 -12.88
N MET A 184 -5.39 11.54 -14.21
CA MET A 184 -4.90 10.42 -15.01
C MET A 184 -3.39 10.22 -14.95
N GLY A 185 -2.62 11.31 -14.92
CA GLY A 185 -1.16 11.28 -14.78
C GLY A 185 -0.71 10.62 -13.49
N PHE A 186 -1.51 10.69 -12.41
CA PHE A 186 -1.21 10.01 -11.14
C PHE A 186 -1.53 8.51 -11.13
N MET A 187 -2.17 7.96 -12.17
CA MET A 187 -2.55 6.55 -12.22
C MET A 187 -1.36 5.61 -11.97
N VAL A 188 -0.29 5.74 -12.77
CA VAL A 188 0.90 4.88 -12.70
C VAL A 188 1.76 5.18 -11.46
N PRO A 189 2.01 6.45 -11.07
CA PRO A 189 2.65 6.77 -9.80
C PRO A 189 1.95 6.18 -8.57
N ILE A 190 0.62 6.26 -8.49
CA ILE A 190 -0.16 5.75 -7.36
C ILE A 190 -0.12 4.23 -7.30
N LEU A 191 -0.27 3.56 -8.45
CA LEU A 191 -0.08 2.12 -8.55
C LEU A 191 1.27 1.70 -7.95
N ALA A 192 2.36 2.27 -8.47
CA ALA A 192 3.71 1.92 -8.06
C ALA A 192 3.98 2.25 -6.58
N ALA A 193 3.50 3.40 -6.09
CA ALA A 193 3.62 3.83 -4.71
C ALA A 193 2.96 2.83 -3.74
N TYR A 194 1.71 2.44 -4.00
CA TYR A 194 0.97 1.55 -3.11
C TYR A 194 1.39 0.07 -3.24
N MET A 195 1.93 -0.32 -4.40
CA MET A 195 2.65 -1.59 -4.53
C MET A 195 3.89 -1.61 -3.63
N ALA A 196 4.75 -0.58 -3.71
CA ALA A 196 5.94 -0.48 -2.89
C ALA A 196 5.61 -0.38 -1.40
N TYR A 197 4.56 0.37 -1.06
CA TYR A 197 4.02 0.49 0.30
C TYR A 197 3.61 -0.86 0.88
N SER A 198 2.94 -1.72 0.09
CA SER A 198 2.53 -3.04 0.58
C SER A 198 3.71 -4.00 0.86
N ILE A 199 4.90 -3.71 0.33
CA ILE A 199 6.11 -4.52 0.51
C ILE A 199 7.00 -3.96 1.63
N ALA A 200 7.14 -2.64 1.70
CA ALA A 200 8.12 -1.96 2.57
C ALA A 200 7.51 -0.98 3.58
N ASP A 201 6.17 -0.88 3.66
CA ASP A 201 5.42 0.12 4.42
C ASP A 201 5.69 1.56 3.94
N ARG A 202 5.51 2.54 4.83
CA ARG A 202 5.70 3.98 4.55
C ARG A 202 7.02 4.32 3.83
N PRO A 203 8.18 3.70 4.16
CA PRO A 203 9.44 3.97 3.45
C PRO A 203 9.43 3.65 1.95
N GLY A 204 8.58 2.73 1.50
CA GLY A 204 8.45 2.36 0.08
C GLY A 204 7.64 3.35 -0.75
N LEU A 205 6.87 4.24 -0.12
CA LEU A 205 5.87 5.06 -0.81
C LEU A 205 6.50 6.06 -1.80
N VAL A 206 7.48 6.85 -1.35
CA VAL A 206 8.19 7.82 -2.18
C VAL A 206 8.97 7.16 -3.33
N PRO A 207 9.83 6.14 -3.10
CA PRO A 207 10.56 5.51 -4.20
C PRO A 207 9.62 4.83 -5.20
N GLY A 208 8.50 4.27 -4.74
CA GLY A 208 7.48 3.71 -5.62
C GLY A 208 6.80 4.78 -6.46
N MET A 209 6.40 5.90 -5.86
CA MET A 209 5.75 7.01 -6.58
C MET A 209 6.67 7.64 -7.63
N ILE A 210 7.90 7.96 -7.24
CA ILE A 210 8.88 8.56 -8.16
C ILE A 210 9.30 7.55 -9.24
N GLY A 211 9.51 6.28 -8.87
CA GLY A 211 9.78 5.22 -9.85
C GLY A 211 8.64 5.03 -10.85
N GLY A 212 7.39 5.10 -10.40
CA GLY A 212 6.20 5.04 -11.26
C GLY A 212 6.05 6.27 -12.15
N LEU A 213 6.37 7.46 -11.64
CA LEU A 213 6.38 8.70 -12.42
C LEU A 213 7.47 8.70 -13.47
N ILE A 214 8.68 8.24 -13.11
CA ILE A 214 9.75 7.98 -14.05
C ILE A 214 9.18 7.04 -15.11
N ALA A 215 8.65 5.87 -14.75
CA ALA A 215 8.08 4.88 -15.68
C ALA A 215 6.95 5.39 -16.61
N SER A 216 6.20 6.43 -16.24
CA SER A 216 5.17 7.01 -17.10
C SER A 216 5.59 8.29 -17.82
N SER A 217 6.84 8.73 -17.65
CA SER A 217 7.37 9.96 -18.24
C SER A 217 8.43 9.64 -19.28
N GLU A 218 8.21 10.12 -20.51
CA GLU A 218 9.10 9.89 -21.65
C GLU A 218 10.45 10.61 -21.49
N ASP A 219 10.49 11.69 -20.71
CA ASP A 219 11.66 12.56 -20.48
C ASP A 219 12.91 11.85 -19.93
N PHE A 220 12.77 10.64 -19.36
CA PHE A 220 13.83 10.03 -18.56
C PHE A 220 14.60 8.89 -19.24
N TYR A 221 14.06 8.17 -20.22
CA TYR A 221 14.73 6.96 -20.76
C TYR A 221 14.32 6.53 -22.18
N ALA A 222 13.57 7.34 -22.94
CA ALA A 222 13.39 7.11 -24.38
C ALA A 222 12.92 8.35 -25.15
N ASP A 223 13.48 8.55 -26.36
CA ASP A 223 12.99 9.50 -27.37
C ASP A 223 11.69 9.03 -28.07
N GLU A 224 11.21 7.79 -27.82
CA GLU A 224 10.10 7.18 -28.58
C GLU A 224 9.16 6.24 -27.78
N GLY A 225 8.81 6.56 -26.52
CA GLY A 225 7.54 6.06 -25.97
C GLY A 225 7.46 5.69 -24.48
N ASP A 226 6.21 5.75 -23.99
CA ASP A 226 5.75 5.38 -22.65
C ASP A 226 5.89 3.87 -22.35
N THR A 227 6.42 3.52 -21.17
CA THR A 227 6.44 2.11 -20.69
C THR A 227 5.09 1.65 -20.12
N GLY A 228 4.18 2.60 -19.97
CA GLY A 228 2.81 2.43 -19.55
C GLY A 228 2.69 1.80 -18.17
N PHE A 229 1.56 1.14 -17.96
CA PHE A 229 1.27 0.41 -16.72
C PHE A 229 2.31 -0.69 -16.40
N LEU A 230 2.95 -1.27 -17.42
CA LEU A 230 3.92 -2.36 -17.22
C LEU A 230 5.19 -1.84 -16.52
N GLY A 231 5.71 -0.69 -16.96
CA GLY A 231 6.83 -0.06 -16.27
C GLY A 231 6.50 0.34 -14.84
N GLY A 232 5.28 0.84 -14.59
CA GLY A 232 4.80 1.14 -13.25
C GLY A 232 4.79 -0.06 -12.30
N ILE A 233 4.34 -1.24 -12.78
CA ILE A 233 4.40 -2.49 -12.01
C ILE A 233 5.85 -2.83 -11.64
N ILE A 234 6.74 -2.79 -12.63
CA ILE A 234 8.16 -3.15 -12.43
C ILE A 234 8.81 -2.16 -11.46
N ALA A 235 8.58 -0.86 -11.64
CA ALA A 235 9.09 0.19 -10.77
C ALA A 235 8.56 0.05 -9.34
N GLY A 236 7.26 -0.24 -9.16
CA GLY A 236 6.65 -0.43 -7.84
C GLY A 236 7.21 -1.64 -7.10
N LEU A 237 7.39 -2.78 -7.77
CA LEU A 237 8.02 -3.96 -7.18
C LEU A 237 9.49 -3.68 -6.84
N LEU A 238 10.23 -3.09 -7.77
CA LEU A 238 11.65 -2.75 -7.58
C LEU A 238 11.83 -1.82 -6.38
N ALA A 239 11.02 -0.77 -6.29
CA ALA A 239 11.03 0.18 -5.17
C ALA A 239 10.69 -0.48 -3.84
N GLY A 240 9.66 -1.33 -3.81
CA GLY A 240 9.28 -2.08 -2.61
C GLY A 240 10.40 -2.97 -2.09
N TYR A 241 11.01 -3.78 -2.96
CA TYR A 241 12.07 -4.70 -2.54
C TYR A 241 13.38 -3.97 -2.17
N ILE A 242 13.73 -2.89 -2.86
CA ILE A 242 14.91 -2.09 -2.51
C ILE A 242 14.71 -1.39 -1.16
N ALA A 243 13.55 -0.76 -0.95
CA ALA A 243 13.23 -0.14 0.34
C ALA A 243 13.25 -1.17 1.48
N LEU A 244 12.69 -2.36 1.25
CA LEU A 244 12.73 -3.47 2.21
C LEU A 244 14.16 -3.97 2.47
N ALA A 245 15.02 -4.02 1.45
CA ALA A 245 16.41 -4.44 1.61
C ALA A 245 17.20 -3.44 2.46
N ILE A 246 17.01 -2.14 2.25
CA ILE A 246 17.68 -1.09 3.04
C ILE A 246 17.14 -1.07 4.47
N LYS A 247 15.83 -1.29 4.66
CA LYS A 247 15.18 -1.41 5.97
C LYS A 247 15.77 -2.52 6.84
N LYS A 248 16.30 -3.59 6.24
CA LYS A 248 16.93 -4.72 6.97
C LYS A 248 18.37 -4.45 7.41
N ILE A 249 18.97 -3.34 7.02
CA ILE A 249 20.34 -3.00 7.40
C ILE A 249 20.33 -2.53 8.87
N PRO A 250 21.09 -3.17 9.78
CA PRO A 250 21.12 -2.76 11.18
C PRO A 250 21.79 -1.39 11.31
N VAL A 251 21.09 -0.45 11.95
CA VAL A 251 21.59 0.91 12.20
C VAL A 251 21.65 1.21 13.71
N PRO A 252 22.59 2.07 14.16
CA PRO A 252 22.66 2.49 15.56
C PRO A 252 21.36 3.16 16.04
N LYS A 253 21.01 3.01 17.33
CA LYS A 253 19.79 3.59 17.94
C LYS A 253 19.56 5.07 17.59
N ALA A 254 20.63 5.87 17.52
CA ALA A 254 20.55 7.30 17.18
C ALA A 254 19.97 7.61 15.79
N VAL A 255 20.00 6.66 14.85
CA VAL A 255 19.59 6.85 13.45
C VAL A 255 18.26 6.15 13.14
N GLN A 256 17.78 5.24 14.02
CA GLN A 256 16.60 4.39 13.78
C GLN A 256 15.34 5.19 13.43
N SER A 257 15.11 6.34 14.08
CA SER A 257 13.96 7.20 13.80
C SER A 257 14.07 7.99 12.49
N VAL A 258 15.30 8.26 12.03
CA VAL A 258 15.56 9.10 10.84
C VAL A 258 15.69 8.23 9.58
N MET A 259 16.14 6.99 9.74
CA MET A 259 16.33 6.01 8.67
C MET A 259 15.11 5.88 7.74
N PRO A 260 13.87 5.67 8.23
CA PRO A 260 12.71 5.35 7.39
C PRO A 260 12.09 6.58 6.74
N ILE A 261 12.39 7.76 7.27
CA ILE A 261 11.82 9.04 6.83
C ILE A 261 12.72 9.72 5.80
N ILE A 262 14.04 9.67 6.01
CA ILE A 262 15.02 10.40 5.20
C ILE A 262 15.85 9.43 4.37
N PHE A 263 16.55 8.51 5.01
CA PHE A 263 17.58 7.73 4.32
C PHE A 263 16.99 6.68 3.36
N ILE A 264 16.03 5.88 3.81
CA ILE A 264 15.40 4.85 2.96
C ILE A 264 14.74 5.51 1.74
N PRO A 265 13.86 6.52 1.87
CA PRO A 265 13.24 7.14 0.71
C PRO A 265 14.24 7.72 -0.29
N ILE A 266 15.28 8.43 0.17
CA ILE A 266 16.28 9.05 -0.72
C ILE A 266 17.11 8.00 -1.45
N ILE A 267 17.68 7.05 -0.70
CA ILE A 267 18.57 6.03 -1.27
C ILE A 267 17.78 5.09 -2.19
N SER A 268 16.60 4.64 -1.76
CA SER A 268 15.74 3.81 -2.60
C SER A 268 15.33 4.55 -3.88
N THR A 269 14.95 5.83 -3.80
CA THR A 269 14.53 6.59 -4.99
C THR A 269 15.68 6.76 -5.97
N LEU A 270 16.88 7.05 -5.47
CA LEU A 270 18.07 7.18 -6.31
C LEU A 270 18.39 5.86 -7.01
N ILE A 271 18.40 4.74 -6.28
CA ILE A 271 18.71 3.43 -6.87
C ILE A 271 17.63 3.03 -7.88
N VAL A 272 16.36 3.12 -7.51
CA VAL A 272 15.22 2.78 -8.39
C VAL A 272 15.27 3.63 -9.66
N GLY A 273 15.42 4.94 -9.52
CA GLY A 273 15.46 5.87 -10.65
C GLY A 273 16.63 5.57 -11.60
N LEU A 274 17.84 5.39 -11.09
CA LEU A 274 19.01 5.08 -11.93
C LEU A 274 18.90 3.72 -12.61
N ILE A 275 18.45 2.68 -11.89
CA ILE A 275 18.22 1.36 -12.49
C ILE A 275 17.14 1.45 -13.57
N PHE A 276 16.05 2.18 -13.30
CA PHE A 276 14.98 2.30 -14.27
C PHE A 276 15.46 3.05 -15.51
N ILE A 277 16.13 4.19 -15.35
CA ILE A 277 16.61 5.02 -16.45
C ILE A 277 17.62 4.28 -17.33
N TYR A 278 18.64 3.68 -16.74
CA TYR A 278 19.77 3.15 -17.52
C TYR A 278 19.62 1.68 -17.93
N ILE A 279 18.77 0.90 -17.27
CA ILE A 279 18.72 -0.56 -17.45
C ILE A 279 17.34 -1.03 -17.89
N ILE A 280 16.26 -0.54 -17.28
CA ILE A 280 14.91 -1.13 -17.45
C ILE A 280 14.05 -0.37 -18.45
N GLY A 281 14.13 0.96 -18.48
CA GLY A 281 13.19 1.82 -19.20
C GLY A 281 13.15 1.50 -20.69
N THR A 282 14.28 1.56 -21.38
CA THR A 282 14.38 1.29 -22.83
C THR A 282 13.91 -0.13 -23.23
N PRO A 283 14.34 -1.23 -22.59
CA PRO A 283 13.85 -2.56 -22.96
C PRO A 283 12.35 -2.75 -22.66
N VAL A 284 11.83 -2.17 -21.58
CA VAL A 284 10.39 -2.25 -21.30
C VAL A 284 9.58 -1.43 -22.30
N ALA A 285 10.04 -0.23 -22.68
CA ALA A 285 9.39 0.62 -23.68
C ALA A 285 9.32 -0.09 -25.04
N SER A 286 10.44 -0.65 -25.51
CA SER A 286 10.45 -1.44 -26.76
C SER A 286 9.50 -2.63 -26.75
N LEU A 287 9.38 -3.32 -25.61
CA LEU A 287 8.42 -4.41 -25.44
C LEU A 287 6.98 -3.90 -25.48
N PHE A 288 6.71 -2.75 -24.85
CA PHE A 288 5.40 -2.11 -24.87
C PHE A 288 5.00 -1.65 -26.28
N THR A 289 5.89 -0.95 -26.99
CA THR A 289 5.68 -0.55 -28.39
C THR A 289 5.49 -1.76 -29.30
N GLY A 290 6.26 -2.83 -29.11
CA GLY A 290 6.08 -4.09 -29.83
C GLY A 290 4.70 -4.72 -29.60
N LEU A 291 4.22 -4.71 -28.36
CA LEU A 291 2.87 -5.19 -28.02
C LEU A 291 1.78 -4.31 -28.65
N THR A 292 1.96 -3.00 -28.64
CA THR A 292 1.03 -2.03 -29.26
C THR A 292 0.96 -2.23 -30.77
N ASN A 293 2.11 -2.30 -31.46
CA ASN A 293 2.19 -2.56 -32.89
C ASN A 293 1.53 -3.89 -33.27
N TRP A 294 1.72 -4.93 -32.43
CA TRP A 294 1.03 -6.20 -32.62
C TRP A 294 -0.48 -6.07 -32.47
N LEU A 295 -0.97 -5.36 -31.45
CA LEU A 295 -2.40 -5.12 -31.25
C LEU A 295 -3.02 -4.30 -32.38
N GLU A 296 -2.33 -3.27 -32.87
CA GLU A 296 -2.77 -2.46 -34.01
C GLU A 296 -2.88 -3.30 -35.29
N SER A 297 -1.94 -4.23 -35.50
CA SER A 297 -2.01 -5.18 -36.62
C SER A 297 -3.25 -6.07 -36.58
N LEU A 298 -3.86 -6.28 -35.41
CA LEU A 298 -5.09 -7.07 -35.25
C LEU A 298 -6.37 -6.25 -35.49
N GLN A 299 -6.34 -4.93 -35.31
CA GLN A 299 -7.51 -4.06 -35.50
C GLN A 299 -8.03 -4.06 -36.95
N GLY A 300 -7.17 -4.31 -37.93
CA GLY A 300 -7.55 -4.32 -39.35
C GLY A 300 -8.08 -5.66 -39.90
N THR A 301 -7.97 -6.78 -39.17
CA THR A 301 -8.24 -8.12 -39.74
C THR A 301 -9.16 -9.02 -38.90
N SER A 302 -9.37 -8.78 -37.60
CA SER A 302 -10.32 -9.62 -36.83
C SER A 302 -10.86 -9.00 -35.54
N SER A 303 -11.86 -8.12 -35.67
CA SER A 303 -12.73 -7.72 -34.55
C SER A 303 -13.35 -8.94 -33.83
N ILE A 304 -13.51 -10.06 -34.54
CA ILE A 304 -14.03 -11.33 -34.03
C ILE A 304 -13.04 -12.01 -33.07
N VAL A 305 -11.75 -12.12 -33.43
CA VAL A 305 -10.74 -12.75 -32.54
C VAL A 305 -10.52 -11.91 -31.29
N LEU A 306 -10.51 -10.57 -31.42
CA LEU A 306 -10.40 -9.68 -30.27
C LEU A 306 -11.62 -9.81 -29.34
N ALA A 307 -12.84 -9.88 -29.89
CA ALA A 307 -14.06 -10.11 -29.12
C ALA A 307 -14.06 -11.47 -28.40
N ILE A 308 -13.51 -12.52 -29.02
CA ILE A 308 -13.35 -13.84 -28.40
C ILE A 308 -12.35 -13.77 -27.23
N ILE A 309 -11.21 -13.10 -27.39
CA ILE A 309 -10.21 -12.97 -26.33
C ILE A 309 -10.78 -12.18 -25.15
N VAL A 310 -11.37 -11.01 -25.40
CA VAL A 310 -11.98 -10.18 -24.35
C VAL A 310 -13.15 -10.92 -23.67
N GLY A 311 -14.01 -11.59 -24.43
CA GLY A 311 -15.10 -12.39 -23.91
C GLY A 311 -14.62 -13.55 -23.04
N THR A 312 -13.53 -14.21 -23.43
CA THR A 312 -12.91 -15.29 -22.64
C THR A 312 -12.30 -14.75 -21.35
N MET A 313 -11.61 -13.61 -21.38
CA MET A 313 -11.05 -12.96 -20.19
C MET A 313 -12.13 -12.54 -19.18
N ILE A 314 -13.30 -12.09 -19.66
CA ILE A 314 -14.46 -11.77 -18.81
C ILE A 314 -15.07 -13.06 -18.22
N ALA A 315 -15.16 -14.13 -19.02
CA ALA A 315 -15.75 -15.40 -18.60
C ALA A 315 -14.90 -16.19 -17.60
N VAL A 316 -13.57 -16.12 -17.69
CA VAL A 316 -12.63 -16.91 -16.87
C VAL A 316 -12.73 -16.58 -15.37
N ASP A 317 -13.01 -15.33 -15.04
CA ASP A 317 -12.85 -14.84 -13.65
C ASP A 317 -14.08 -14.09 -13.13
N MET A 318 -15.16 -14.01 -13.94
CA MET A 318 -16.48 -13.42 -13.64
C MET A 318 -16.47 -12.21 -12.68
N GLY A 319 -15.48 -11.31 -12.78
CA GLY A 319 -15.32 -10.17 -11.86
C GLY A 319 -13.91 -9.96 -11.28
N GLY A 320 -13.02 -10.95 -11.35
CA GLY A 320 -11.65 -10.85 -10.82
C GLY A 320 -10.66 -10.06 -11.71
N PRO A 321 -9.34 -10.15 -11.44
CA PRO A 321 -8.30 -9.38 -12.12
C PRO A 321 -8.36 -9.41 -13.66
N PHE A 322 -8.63 -10.57 -14.27
CA PHE A 322 -8.71 -10.68 -15.72
C PHE A 322 -9.89 -9.91 -16.30
N ASN A 323 -11.01 -9.87 -15.58
CA ASN A 323 -12.17 -9.07 -15.95
C ASN A 323 -11.86 -7.55 -15.86
N LYS A 324 -11.12 -7.11 -14.84
CA LYS A 324 -10.72 -5.69 -14.72
C LYS A 324 -9.79 -5.25 -15.85
N VAL A 325 -8.85 -6.10 -16.25
CA VAL A 325 -7.95 -5.85 -17.39
C VAL A 325 -8.73 -5.86 -18.72
N ALA A 326 -9.66 -6.80 -18.90
CA ALA A 326 -10.51 -6.87 -20.09
C ALA A 326 -11.37 -5.61 -20.26
N VAL A 327 -11.93 -5.09 -19.15
CA VAL A 327 -12.69 -3.82 -19.15
C VAL A 327 -11.80 -2.62 -19.49
N PHE A 328 -10.56 -2.62 -19.02
CA PHE A 328 -9.58 -1.57 -19.35
C PHE A 328 -9.21 -1.59 -20.84
N ILE A 329 -8.90 -2.77 -21.40
CA ILE A 329 -8.59 -2.95 -22.83
C ILE A 329 -9.77 -2.51 -23.70
N ARG A 330 -11.00 -2.92 -23.36
CA ARG A 330 -12.21 -2.50 -24.09
C ARG A 330 -12.36 -0.98 -24.15
N ARG A 331 -12.12 -0.29 -23.02
CA ARG A 331 -12.24 1.18 -22.94
C ARG A 331 -11.21 1.93 -23.77
N ARG A 332 -10.00 1.38 -23.96
CA ARG A 332 -8.93 2.04 -24.73
C ARG A 332 -9.18 2.05 -26.24
N PHE A 333 -9.92 1.07 -26.75
CA PHE A 333 -10.13 0.88 -28.21
C PHE A 333 -11.50 1.35 -28.72
N ASN A 334 -12.33 1.99 -27.90
CA ASN A 334 -13.59 2.63 -28.30
C ASN A 334 -14.63 1.67 -28.96
N TRP A 335 -14.88 0.51 -28.33
CA TRP A 335 -15.99 -0.41 -28.63
C TRP A 335 -16.89 -0.65 -27.41
#